data_AF-A0A800ANM6-F1
#
_entry.id   AF-A0A800ANM6-F1
#
_cell.length_a   1.000
_cell.length_b   1.000
_cell.length_c   1.000
_cell.angle_alpha   90.00
_cell.angle_beta   90.00
_cell.angle_gamma   90.00
#
_symmetry.space_group_name_H-M   'P 1'
#
loop_
_entity.id
_entity.type
_entity.pdbx_description
1 polymer ?
#
loop_
_entity_poly.entity_id
_entity_poly.type
_entity_poly.pdbx_seq_one_letter_code
_entity_poly.pdbx_strand_id
1 'polypeptide(L)' 'MLKREFRHLYGAAILFFYYLKWPIVIGVPILYFYLGYKRDIFLDILWLWCLVLILKDFYLLIKKMVYKD' A
#
# COMPACT_ATOMS: atom_id res chain seq x y z
N MET A 1 9.88 21.65 15.77
CA MET A 1 9.44 20.35 16.33
C MET A 1 8.57 19.53 15.37
N LEU A 2 7.55 20.10 14.72
CA LEU A 2 6.64 19.40 13.78
C LEU A 2 7.33 18.47 12.75
N LYS A 3 8.45 18.89 12.14
CA LYS A 3 9.15 18.10 11.11
C LYS A 3 9.69 16.73 11.59
N ARG A 4 9.92 16.53 12.90
CA ARG A 4 10.36 15.21 13.44
C ARG A 4 9.20 14.24 13.57
N GLU A 5 8.07 14.72 14.08
CA GLU A 5 6.85 13.92 14.27
C GLU A 5 6.32 13.39 12.93
N PHE A 6 6.27 14.25 11.91
CA PHE A 6 5.88 13.81 10.56
C PHE A 6 6.82 12.74 10.01
N ARG A 7 8.14 12.85 10.22
CA ARG A 7 9.07 11.81 9.76
C ARG A 7 8.86 10.47 10.47
N HIS A 8 8.51 10.49 11.76
CA HIS A 8 8.16 9.28 12.49
C HIS A 8 6.84 8.68 12.02
N LEU A 9 5.80 9.50 11.84
CA LEU A 9 4.52 9.06 11.26
C LEU A 9 4.69 8.52 9.84
N TYR A 10 5.52 9.17 9.01
CA TYR A 10 5.85 8.67 7.68
C TYR A 10 6.62 7.35 7.73
N GLY A 11 7.61 7.21 8.61
CA GLY A 11 8.34 5.95 8.79
C GLY A 11 7.44 4.82 9.27
N ALA A 12 6.58 5.09 10.26
CA ALA A 12 5.59 4.15 10.76
C ALA A 12 4.55 3.80 9.69
N ALA A 13 4.07 4.77 8.92
CA ALA A 13 3.16 4.54 7.80
C ALA A 13 3.83 3.69 6.72
N ILE A 14 5.10 3.92 6.38
CA ILE A 14 5.84 3.10 5.41
C ILE A 14 5.94 1.64 5.90
N LEU A 15 6.30 1.42 7.17
CA LEU A 15 6.30 0.08 7.77
C LEU A 15 4.91 -0.55 7.77
N PHE A 16 3.89 0.24 8.14
CA PHE A 16 2.50 -0.18 8.12
C PHE A 16 2.10 -0.62 6.72
N PHE A 17 2.32 0.19 5.68
CA PHE A 17 2.05 -0.16 4.29
C PHE A 17 2.90 -1.35 3.81
N TYR A 18 4.15 -1.49 4.27
CA TYR A 18 5.01 -2.61 3.89
C TYR A 18 4.42 -3.96 4.30
N TYR A 19 3.86 -4.05 5.51
CA TYR A 19 3.22 -5.27 6.02
C TYR A 19 1.73 -5.37 5.65
N LEU A 20 0.98 -4.27 5.68
CA LEU A 20 -0.46 -4.29 5.40
C LEU A 20 -0.82 -4.34 3.91
N LYS A 21 0.10 -4.03 2.98
CA LYS A 21 -0.27 -4.05 1.55
C LYS A 21 -0.85 -5.40 1.14
N TRP A 22 -0.27 -6.50 1.62
CA TRP A 22 -0.69 -7.86 1.26
C TRP A 22 -2.05 -8.25 1.86
N PRO A 23 -2.30 -8.11 3.17
CA PRO A 23 -3.62 -8.39 3.74
C PRO A 23 -4.69 -7.40 3.27
N ILE A 24 -4.38 -6.16 2.90
CA ILE A 24 -5.36 -5.27 2.25
C ILE A 24 -5.64 -5.76 0.82
N VAL A 25 -4.59 -6.04 0.03
CA VAL A 25 -4.75 -6.47 -1.36
C VAL A 25 -5.53 -7.77 -1.49
N ILE A 26 -5.34 -8.71 -0.56
CA ILE A 26 -6.01 -10.01 -0.53
C ILE A 26 -7.32 -9.94 0.29
N GLY A 27 -7.31 -9.22 1.41
CA GLY A 27 -8.44 -9.14 2.33
C GLY A 27 -9.63 -8.40 1.75
N VAL A 28 -9.44 -7.33 0.98
CA VAL A 28 -10.53 -6.58 0.34
C VAL A 28 -11.30 -7.43 -0.70
N PRO A 29 -10.65 -8.12 -1.65
CA PRO A 29 -11.36 -9.01 -2.55
C PRO A 29 -11.98 -10.20 -1.80
N ILE A 30 -11.34 -10.75 -0.77
CA ILE A 30 -11.98 -11.79 0.07
C ILE A 30 -13.26 -11.24 0.73
N LEU A 31 -13.22 -10.01 1.26
CA LEU A 31 -14.37 -9.40 1.93
C LEU A 31 -15.54 -9.18 0.95
N TYR A 32 -15.24 -8.77 -0.28
CA TYR A 32 -16.25 -8.53 -1.32
C TYR A 32 -16.78 -9.82 -1.97
N PHE A 33 -15.90 -10.77 -2.30
CA PHE A 33 -16.28 -12.00 -3.01
C PHE A 33 -16.80 -13.10 -2.08
N TYR A 34 -16.23 -13.23 -0.88
CA TYR A 34 -16.55 -14.34 0.03
C TYR A 34 -17.54 -13.93 1.13
N LEU A 35 -17.40 -12.72 1.68
CA LEU A 35 -18.26 -12.23 2.77
C LEU A 35 -19.49 -11.46 2.27
N GLY A 36 -19.55 -11.12 0.98
CA GLY A 36 -20.65 -10.33 0.40
C GLY A 36 -20.80 -8.96 1.06
N TYR A 37 -19.72 -8.44 1.66
CA TYR A 37 -19.75 -7.19 2.41
C TYR A 37 -20.05 -6.02 1.48
N LYS A 38 -20.77 -5.01 1.99
CA LYS A 38 -21.17 -3.86 1.20
C LYS A 38 -19.92 -3.14 0.68
N ARG A 39 -19.92 -2.79 -0.61
CA ARG A 39 -18.79 -2.07 -1.22
C ARG A 39 -18.68 -0.67 -0.63
N ASP A 40 -17.62 -0.44 0.12
CA ASP A 40 -17.30 0.87 0.70
C ASP A 40 -16.22 1.55 -0.14
N ILE A 41 -16.52 2.78 -0.57
CA ILE A 41 -15.61 3.62 -1.36
C ILE A 41 -14.28 3.84 -0.63
N PHE A 42 -14.30 3.94 0.69
CA PHE A 42 -13.08 4.08 1.49
C PHE A 42 -12.15 2.88 1.37
N LEU A 43 -12.71 1.65 1.41
CA LEU A 43 -11.93 0.42 1.27
C LEU A 43 -11.39 0.26 -0.15
N ASP A 44 -12.19 0.64 -1.15
CA ASP A 44 -11.81 0.60 -2.55
C ASP A 44 -10.65 1.55 -2.86
N ILE A 45 -10.73 2.80 -2.37
CA ILE A 45 -9.64 3.78 -2.47
C ILE A 45 -8.40 3.29 -1.73
N LEU A 46 -8.53 2.74 -0.52
CA LEU A 46 -7.40 2.24 0.25
C LEU A 46 -6.69 1.07 -0.45
N TRP A 47 -7.48 0.18 -1.07
CA TRP A 47 -6.97 -0.93 -1.86
C TRP A 47 -6.23 -0.43 -3.10
N LEU A 48 -6.84 0.49 -3.85
CA LEU A 48 -6.23 1.12 -5.03
C LEU A 48 -4.92 1.85 -4.66
N TRP A 49 -4.89 2.53 -3.51
CA TRP A 49 -3.71 3.23 -3.00
C TRP A 49 -2.57 2.26 -2.68
N CYS A 50 -2.87 1.11 -2.07
CA CYS A 50 -1.89 0.04 -1.86
C CYS A 50 -1.35 -0.50 -3.19
N LEU A 51 -2.20 -0.64 -4.20
CA LEU A 51 -1.82 -1.13 -5.53
C LEU A 51 -0.84 -0.16 -6.22
N VAL A 52 -1.13 1.15 -6.17
CA VAL A 52 -0.25 2.21 -6.69
C VAL A 52 1.11 2.22 -5.96
N LEU A 53 1.11 2.08 -4.63
CA LEU A 53 2.33 2.00 -3.83
C LEU A 53 3.20 0.81 -4.26
N ILE A 54 2.60 -0.37 -4.42
CA ILE A 54 3.29 -1.59 -4.89
C ILE A 54 3.89 -1.36 -6.28
N LEU A 55 3.10 -0.81 -7.21
CA LEU A 55 3.54 -0.58 -8.57
C LEU A 55 4.72 0.39 -8.63
N LYS A 56 4.69 1.44 -7.83
CA LYS A 56 5.79 2.41 -7.70
C LYS A 56 7.05 1.76 -7.14
N ASP A 57 6.92 0.93 -6.10
CA ASP A 57 8.03 0.20 -5.49
C ASP A 57 8.67 -0.77 -6.50
N PHE A 58 7.84 -1.47 -7.27
CA PHE A 58 8.28 -2.36 -8.35
C PHE A 58 8.97 -1.61 -9.48
N TYR A 59 8.44 -0.45 -9.88
CA TYR A 59 9.06 0.42 -10.88
C TYR A 59 10.43 0.92 -10.42
N LEU A 60 10.56 1.33 -9.15
CA LEU A 60 11.85 1.74 -8.58
C LEU A 60 12.85 0.57 -8.52
N LEU A 61 12.40 -0.64 -8.17
CA LEU A 61 13.21 -1.85 -8.21
C LEU A 61 13.71 -2.18 -9.62
N ILE A 62 12.81 -2.17 -10.62
CA ILE A 62 13.17 -2.42 -12.02
C ILE A 62 14.13 -1.34 -12.52
N LYS A 63 13.85 -0.06 -12.27
CA LYS A 63 14.75 1.04 -12.65
C LYS A 63 16.14 0.86 -12.03
N LYS A 64 16.22 0.42 -10.77
CA LYS A 64 17.48 0.14 -10.08
C LYS A 64 18.25 -1.04 -10.69
N MET A 65 17.55 -2.04 -11.24
CA MET A 65 18.18 -3.13 -11.97
C MET A 65 18.67 -2.69 -13.35
N VAL A 66 17.89 -1.90 -14.09
CA VAL A 66 18.22 -1.44 -15.46
C VAL A 66 19.36 -0.41 -15.48
N TYR A 67 19.44 0.48 -14.48
CA TYR A 67 20.48 1.53 -14.41
C TYR A 67 21.81 1.04 -13.76
N LYS A 68 21.94 -0.27 -13.51
CA LYS A 68 23.14 -0.91 -12.98
C LYS A 68 23.92 -1.68 -14.06
N ASP A 69 23.63 -1.41 -15.32
CA ASP A 69 24.45 -1.72 -16.51
C ASP A 69 25.11 -0.42 -16.99
#